data_AF-A0A9D2TPM0-F1
#
_entry.id   AF-A0A9D2TPM0-F1
#
_cell.length_a   1.000
_cell.length_b   1.000
_cell.length_c   1.000
_cell.angle_alpha   90.00
_cell.angle_beta   90.00
_cell.angle_gamma   90.00
#
_symmetry.space_group_name_H-M   'P 1'
#
loop_
_entity.id
_entity.type
_entity.pdbx_description
1 polymer ?
#
loop_
_entity_poly.entity_id
_entity_poly.type
_entity_poly.pdbx_seq_one_letter_code
_entity_poly.pdbx_strand_id
1 'polypeptide(L)'
;MPGTTPDHPYSPAKRVGSTVYVSGALSVDADYQPVTGRREALDAALDRMTERLSTEGGTTADVVKLTYFVTDLSLREEANQQFAEKFAGTGAARTFLEVSSLPYGASVEIDAIADVADVPHSADSADSVDSAESAESAGNSDIANATATSGRTPMSADDQDYIDRVMTQWSAAEPELDVRPLDVFGRLHRVYLKYSRIMDQTCAEFNITQSDFEVLAALKRSGQGGPVAAAALAEEALVSTSDIPSQLHRLEDAGLIDRIRGFTDRSSVQVRLTPAGEELINRLAREHFTREAELLEGLSDNDREVLSDVLRRLSSSLGTPW
;
A
#
# COMPACT_ATOMS: atom_id res chain seq x y z
N MET A 1 -18.75 -23.53 -2.84
CA MET A 1 -18.61 -22.52 -1.77
C MET A 1 -19.66 -21.46 -2.00
N PRO A 2 -20.58 -21.17 -1.07
CA PRO A 2 -21.43 -19.99 -1.20
C PRO A 2 -20.55 -18.75 -1.00
N GLY A 3 -20.54 -17.80 -1.94
CA GLY A 3 -20.01 -16.46 -1.68
C GLY A 3 -19.23 -15.74 -2.78
N THR A 4 -18.76 -16.41 -3.84
CA THR A 4 -18.07 -15.70 -4.94
C THR A 4 -19.08 -15.19 -5.95
N THR A 5 -19.50 -13.92 -5.82
CA THR A 5 -20.13 -13.20 -6.94
C THR A 5 -19.05 -12.71 -7.91
N PRO A 6 -19.37 -12.50 -9.20
CA PRO A 6 -18.40 -12.02 -10.20
C PRO A 6 -17.66 -10.74 -9.79
N ASP A 7 -18.29 -9.92 -8.94
CA ASP A 7 -17.77 -8.63 -8.47
C ASP A 7 -16.77 -8.78 -7.29
N HIS A 8 -16.73 -9.94 -6.62
CA HIS A 8 -15.86 -10.22 -5.48
C HIS A 8 -15.24 -11.62 -5.57
N PRO A 9 -14.07 -11.76 -6.23
CA PRO A 9 -13.43 -13.07 -6.45
C PRO A 9 -12.75 -13.63 -5.19
N TYR A 10 -12.94 -13.02 -4.02
CA TYR A 10 -12.27 -13.37 -2.76
C TYR A 10 -13.25 -13.89 -1.71
N SER A 11 -12.74 -14.70 -0.77
CA SER A 11 -13.53 -15.24 0.34
C SER A 11 -13.77 -14.16 1.40
N PRO A 12 -15.01 -13.98 1.91
CA PRO A 12 -15.32 -12.97 2.94
C PRO A 12 -14.45 -13.11 4.20
N ALA A 13 -14.23 -14.35 4.63
CA ALA A 13 -13.25 -14.72 5.64
C ALA A 13 -12.66 -16.09 5.29
N LYS A 14 -11.53 -16.43 5.91
CA LYS A 14 -10.88 -17.72 5.78
C LYS A 14 -10.31 -18.19 7.12
N ARG A 15 -10.75 -19.36 7.57
CA ARG A 15 -10.19 -20.04 8.75
C ARG A 15 -8.99 -20.92 8.40
N VAL A 16 -7.95 -20.86 9.24
CA VAL A 16 -6.76 -21.73 9.27
C VAL A 16 -6.45 -22.11 10.72
N GLY A 17 -6.84 -23.32 11.15
CA GLY A 17 -6.84 -23.68 12.57
C GLY A 17 -7.89 -22.86 13.33
N SER A 18 -7.53 -22.32 14.51
CA SER A 18 -8.39 -21.37 15.24
C SER A 18 -8.31 -19.95 14.68
N THR A 19 -7.28 -19.63 13.88
CA THR A 19 -7.11 -18.29 13.32
C THR A 19 -8.07 -18.06 12.15
N VAL A 20 -8.79 -16.95 12.18
CA VAL A 20 -9.65 -16.47 11.09
C VAL A 20 -9.09 -15.16 10.56
N TYR A 21 -8.89 -15.12 9.23
CA TYR A 21 -8.53 -13.91 8.49
C TYR A 21 -9.78 -13.35 7.83
N VAL A 22 -10.10 -12.09 8.10
CA VAL A 22 -11.28 -11.42 7.54
C VAL A 22 -10.84 -10.52 6.39
N SER A 23 -11.43 -10.70 5.21
CA SER A 23 -11.16 -9.80 4.08
C SER A 23 -11.66 -8.40 4.40
N GLY A 24 -10.97 -7.37 3.90
CA GLY A 24 -11.22 -5.97 4.24
C GLY A 24 -12.67 -5.50 3.96
N ALA A 25 -13.31 -4.98 5.00
CA ALA A 25 -14.73 -4.67 5.04
C ALA A 25 -14.99 -3.18 4.87
N LEU A 26 -15.54 -2.81 3.71
CA LEU A 26 -15.79 -1.42 3.31
C LEU A 26 -17.05 -0.83 3.96
N SER A 27 -17.08 0.49 4.12
CA SER A 27 -18.24 1.28 4.55
C SER A 27 -19.27 1.53 3.42
N VAL A 28 -19.75 0.46 2.80
CA VAL A 28 -20.82 0.50 1.77
C VAL A 28 -22.13 -0.09 2.27
N ASP A 29 -23.23 0.08 1.55
CA ASP A 29 -24.50 -0.61 1.80
C ASP A 29 -24.59 -1.92 1.01
N ALA A 30 -25.77 -2.55 0.99
CA ALA A 30 -26.01 -3.81 0.28
C ALA A 30 -25.96 -3.67 -1.26
N ASP A 31 -26.13 -2.46 -1.78
CA ASP A 31 -26.08 -2.11 -3.20
C ASP A 31 -24.71 -1.49 -3.58
N TYR A 32 -23.70 -1.65 -2.70
CA TYR A 32 -22.35 -1.12 -2.85
C TYR A 32 -22.27 0.41 -2.96
N GLN A 33 -23.28 1.12 -2.44
CA GLN A 33 -23.20 2.57 -2.32
C GLN A 33 -22.47 2.96 -1.03
N PRO A 34 -21.60 3.98 -1.06
CA PRO A 34 -20.88 4.40 0.13
C PRO A 34 -21.84 4.95 1.18
N VAL A 35 -21.70 4.46 2.41
CA VAL A 35 -22.46 4.96 3.56
C VAL A 35 -21.93 6.33 3.92
N THR A 36 -22.78 7.34 3.79
CA THR A 36 -22.45 8.73 4.13
C THR A 36 -22.54 8.95 5.63
N GLY A 37 -21.65 9.80 6.15
CA GLY A 37 -21.58 10.10 7.58
C GLY A 37 -20.23 9.72 8.16
N ARG A 38 -19.92 10.22 9.35
CA ARG A 38 -18.62 10.00 10.00
C ARG A 38 -18.68 8.71 10.81
N ARG A 39 -19.56 8.70 11.82
CA ARG A 39 -19.75 7.54 12.70
C ARG A 39 -20.46 6.40 11.97
N GLU A 40 -21.40 6.73 11.10
CA GLU A 40 -22.18 5.80 10.29
C GLU A 40 -21.28 4.98 9.37
N ALA A 41 -20.27 5.60 8.75
CA ALA A 41 -19.31 4.89 7.90
C ALA A 41 -18.43 3.92 8.70
N LEU A 42 -17.94 4.36 9.87
CA LEU A 42 -17.18 3.50 10.77
C LEU A 42 -18.01 2.29 11.21
N ASP A 43 -19.28 2.50 11.60
CA ASP A 43 -20.18 1.44 12.05
C ASP A 43 -20.52 0.48 10.90
N ALA A 44 -20.77 0.99 9.69
CA ALA A 44 -21.01 0.16 8.52
C ALA A 44 -19.82 -0.76 8.17
N ALA A 45 -18.58 -0.25 8.24
CA ALA A 45 -17.39 -1.06 8.01
C ALA A 45 -17.23 -2.15 9.10
N LEU A 46 -17.49 -1.80 10.36
CA LEU A 46 -17.36 -2.74 11.49
C LEU A 46 -18.44 -3.82 11.46
N ASP A 47 -19.68 -3.45 11.15
CA ASP A 47 -20.80 -4.39 11.04
C ASP A 47 -20.52 -5.40 9.92
N ARG A 48 -19.95 -4.94 8.79
CA ARG A 48 -19.55 -5.81 7.70
C ARG A 48 -18.37 -6.70 8.04
N MET A 49 -17.37 -6.20 8.76
CA MET A 49 -16.28 -7.03 9.28
C MET A 49 -16.83 -8.14 10.17
N THR A 50 -17.79 -7.80 11.04
CA THR A 50 -18.44 -8.74 11.94
C THR A 50 -19.28 -9.77 11.18
N GLU A 51 -20.03 -9.36 10.16
CA GLU A 51 -20.77 -10.25 9.26
C GLU A 51 -19.82 -11.26 8.59
N ARG A 52 -18.70 -10.79 8.06
CA ARG A 52 -17.69 -11.65 7.42
C ARG A 52 -17.04 -12.61 8.42
N LEU A 53 -16.69 -12.14 9.61
CA LEU A 53 -16.15 -13.00 10.67
C LEU A 53 -17.15 -14.09 11.09
N SER A 54 -18.44 -13.77 11.11
CA SER A 54 -19.50 -14.72 11.49
C SER A 54 -19.65 -15.89 10.50
N THR A 55 -19.21 -15.76 9.25
CA THR A 55 -19.22 -16.89 8.29
C THR A 55 -18.30 -18.02 8.72
N GLU A 56 -17.31 -17.71 9.57
CA GLU A 56 -16.39 -18.65 10.20
C GLU A 56 -16.72 -18.83 11.69
N GLY A 57 -17.93 -18.49 12.15
CA GLY A 57 -18.38 -18.70 13.52
C GLY A 57 -17.75 -17.79 14.58
N GLY A 58 -17.02 -16.74 14.18
CA GLY A 58 -16.42 -15.78 15.10
C GLY A 58 -17.32 -14.60 15.45
N THR A 59 -16.92 -13.88 16.48
CA THR A 59 -17.55 -12.66 17.01
C THR A 59 -16.50 -11.59 17.27
N THR A 60 -16.91 -10.35 17.57
CA THR A 60 -15.96 -9.28 17.91
C THR A 60 -15.11 -9.58 19.15
N ALA A 61 -15.54 -10.50 20.02
CA ALA A 61 -14.76 -10.94 21.18
C ALA A 61 -13.53 -11.77 20.79
N ASP A 62 -13.55 -12.40 19.62
CA ASP A 62 -12.48 -13.26 19.12
C ASP A 62 -11.41 -12.46 18.36
N VAL A 63 -11.65 -11.17 18.07
CA VAL A 63 -10.73 -10.33 17.30
C VAL A 63 -9.47 -10.05 18.11
N VAL A 64 -8.32 -10.47 17.59
CA VAL A 64 -7.00 -10.23 18.20
C VAL A 64 -6.33 -8.98 17.64
N LYS A 65 -6.61 -8.63 16.39
CA LYS A 65 -6.10 -7.42 15.73
C LYS A 65 -7.08 -6.91 14.69
N LEU A 66 -7.19 -5.59 14.58
CA LEU A 66 -7.86 -4.93 13.47
C LEU A 66 -7.08 -3.71 12.96
N THR A 67 -7.22 -3.44 11.67
CA THR A 67 -6.61 -2.32 10.96
C THR A 67 -7.73 -1.49 10.34
N TYR A 68 -7.80 -0.21 10.72
CA TYR A 68 -8.68 0.77 10.08
C TYR A 68 -7.90 1.48 8.98
N PHE A 69 -8.42 1.41 7.76
CA PHE A 69 -8.03 2.25 6.64
C PHE A 69 -9.10 3.32 6.47
N VAL A 70 -8.72 4.59 6.50
CA VAL A 70 -9.65 5.72 6.36
C VAL A 70 -9.20 6.68 5.28
N THR A 71 -10.12 7.37 4.62
CA THR A 71 -9.77 8.45 3.68
C THR A 71 -9.67 9.83 4.38
N ASP A 72 -9.98 9.88 5.67
CA ASP A 72 -9.94 11.10 6.50
C ASP A 72 -9.48 10.75 7.91
N LEU A 73 -8.23 11.09 8.24
CA LEU A 73 -7.64 10.83 9.56
C LEU A 73 -8.36 11.57 10.70
N SER A 74 -9.18 12.59 10.42
CA SER A 74 -9.95 13.29 11.44
C SER A 74 -11.01 12.41 12.11
N LEU A 75 -11.36 11.26 11.53
CA LEU A 75 -12.29 10.26 12.10
C LEU A 75 -11.75 9.56 13.37
N ARG A 76 -10.51 9.87 13.78
CA ARG A 76 -9.81 9.17 14.86
C ARG A 76 -10.55 9.21 16.19
N GLU A 77 -11.22 10.32 16.54
CA GLU A 77 -11.95 10.41 17.81
C GLU A 77 -13.18 9.51 17.81
N GLU A 78 -13.99 9.55 16.77
CA GLU A 78 -15.16 8.69 16.60
C GLU A 78 -14.77 7.21 16.52
N ALA A 79 -13.65 6.90 15.87
CA ALA A 79 -13.10 5.55 15.80
C ALA A 79 -12.59 5.06 17.17
N ASN A 80 -12.01 5.94 18.00
CA ASN A 80 -11.64 5.60 19.38
C ASN A 80 -12.87 5.25 20.21
N GLN A 81 -13.93 6.05 20.09
CA GLN A 81 -15.18 5.79 20.79
C GLN A 81 -15.80 4.47 20.34
N GLN A 82 -15.88 4.23 19.03
CA GLN A 82 -16.40 2.97 18.47
C GLN A 82 -15.61 1.78 19.01
N PHE A 83 -14.29 1.88 18.96
CA PHE A 83 -13.41 0.81 19.42
C PHE A 83 -13.59 0.52 20.91
N ALA A 84 -13.65 1.57 21.74
CA ALA A 84 -13.89 1.43 23.18
C ALA A 84 -15.25 0.79 23.49
N GLU A 85 -16.29 1.11 22.72
CA GLU A 85 -17.64 0.55 22.89
C GLU A 85 -17.71 -0.92 22.46
N LYS A 86 -17.06 -1.28 21.34
CA LYS A 86 -17.25 -2.59 20.68
C LYS A 86 -16.22 -3.64 21.10
N PHE A 87 -15.06 -3.22 21.59
CA PHE A 87 -13.94 -4.08 21.96
C PHE A 87 -13.52 -3.94 23.42
N ALA A 88 -14.38 -3.37 24.28
CA ALA A 88 -14.14 -3.28 25.72
C ALA A 88 -13.78 -4.66 26.31
N GLY A 89 -12.59 -4.78 26.92
CA GLY A 89 -12.15 -5.99 27.61
C GLY A 89 -11.62 -7.12 26.71
N THR A 90 -11.56 -6.92 25.40
CA THR A 90 -11.04 -7.94 24.45
C THR A 90 -9.51 -8.00 24.38
N GLY A 91 -8.83 -6.88 24.66
CA GLY A 91 -7.38 -6.76 24.47
C GLY A 91 -6.93 -6.70 23.01
N ALA A 92 -7.86 -6.50 22.07
CA ALA A 92 -7.56 -6.41 20.64
C ALA A 92 -6.54 -5.31 20.33
N ALA A 93 -5.53 -5.64 19.53
CA ALA A 93 -4.62 -4.65 18.98
C ALA A 93 -5.30 -3.85 17.87
N ARG A 94 -5.01 -2.55 17.76
CA ARG A 94 -5.58 -1.69 16.71
C ARG A 94 -4.50 -0.90 15.97
N THR A 95 -4.62 -0.85 14.65
CA THR A 95 -3.91 0.12 13.80
C THR A 95 -4.94 1.03 13.12
N PHE A 96 -4.62 2.31 12.97
CA PHE A 96 -5.48 3.31 12.32
C PHE A 96 -4.62 4.17 11.40
N LEU A 97 -4.88 4.13 10.09
CA LEU A 97 -4.06 4.81 9.09
C LEU A 97 -4.91 5.38 7.95
N GLU A 98 -4.41 6.45 7.35
CA GLU A 98 -5.04 7.08 6.20
C GLU A 98 -4.59 6.44 4.89
N VAL A 99 -5.50 6.34 3.91
CA VAL A 99 -5.26 5.88 2.54
C VAL A 99 -5.83 6.89 1.55
N SER A 100 -5.26 6.93 0.35
CA SER A 100 -5.65 7.92 -0.68
C SER A 100 -7.08 7.72 -1.21
N SER A 101 -7.54 6.48 -1.29
CA SER A 101 -8.90 6.13 -1.72
C SER A 101 -9.25 4.70 -1.34
N LEU A 102 -10.55 4.41 -1.29
CA LEU A 102 -11.10 3.07 -1.11
C LEU A 102 -12.09 2.74 -2.24
N PRO A 103 -12.29 1.46 -2.58
CA PRO A 103 -13.27 1.05 -3.59
C PRO A 103 -14.67 1.60 -3.33
N TYR A 104 -15.42 1.80 -4.42
CA TYR A 104 -16.81 2.31 -4.40
C TYR A 104 -16.99 3.68 -3.73
N GLY A 105 -15.91 4.44 -3.53
CA GLY A 105 -15.96 5.72 -2.83
C GLY A 105 -16.21 5.59 -1.33
N ALA A 106 -15.96 4.42 -0.75
CA ALA A 106 -16.02 4.22 0.70
C ALA A 106 -15.02 5.15 1.41
N SER A 107 -15.32 5.46 2.67
CA SER A 107 -14.47 6.31 3.52
C SER A 107 -13.73 5.53 4.61
N VAL A 108 -14.17 4.30 4.89
CA VAL A 108 -13.58 3.40 5.88
C VAL A 108 -13.52 1.97 5.34
N GLU A 109 -12.41 1.28 5.58
CA GLU A 109 -12.27 -0.17 5.42
C GLU A 109 -11.65 -0.77 6.68
N ILE A 110 -12.16 -1.91 7.15
CA ILE A 110 -11.62 -2.62 8.31
C ILE A 110 -11.18 -4.03 7.92
N ASP A 111 -9.90 -4.32 8.15
CA ASP A 111 -9.29 -5.65 8.13
C ASP A 111 -9.20 -6.17 9.57
N ALA A 112 -9.39 -7.48 9.76
CA ALA A 112 -9.30 -8.11 11.07
C ALA A 112 -8.72 -9.53 11.04
N ILE A 113 -8.03 -9.88 12.12
CA ILE A 113 -7.59 -11.23 12.46
C ILE A 113 -8.27 -11.61 13.78
N ALA A 114 -8.85 -12.80 13.84
CA ALA A 114 -9.50 -13.34 15.02
C ALA A 114 -8.95 -14.72 15.39
N ASP A 115 -9.04 -15.07 16.67
CA ASP A 115 -8.76 -16.40 17.21
C ASP A 115 -10.06 -17.01 17.72
N VAL A 116 -10.70 -17.81 16.89
CA VAL A 116 -12.02 -18.42 17.16
C VAL A 116 -11.79 -19.85 17.61
N ALA A 117 -12.08 -20.12 18.88
CA ALA A 117 -11.93 -21.46 19.45
C ALA A 117 -12.73 -22.50 18.66
N ASP A 118 -12.14 -23.70 18.47
CA ASP A 118 -12.89 -24.80 17.90
C ASP A 118 -14.01 -25.22 18.85
N VAL A 119 -15.22 -25.33 18.32
CA VAL A 119 -16.27 -26.07 19.01
C VAL A 119 -15.81 -27.52 19.06
N PRO A 120 -15.67 -28.15 20.25
CA PRO A 120 -15.31 -29.55 20.31
C PRO A 120 -16.35 -30.35 19.53
N HIS A 121 -15.90 -31.08 18.51
CA HIS A 121 -16.71 -32.09 17.84
C HIS A 121 -17.17 -33.07 18.93
N SER A 122 -18.44 -32.96 19.34
CA SER A 122 -19.08 -33.97 20.16
C SER A 122 -19.00 -35.29 19.41
N ALA A 123 -18.39 -36.28 20.04
CA ALA A 123 -18.39 -37.66 19.62
C ALA A 123 -19.83 -38.13 19.39
N ASP A 124 -20.20 -38.36 18.13
CA ASP A 124 -21.26 -39.31 17.77
C ASP A 124 -21.16 -39.68 16.29
N SER A 125 -20.57 -40.84 16.03
CA SER A 125 -21.03 -41.84 15.04
C SER A 125 -19.99 -42.96 14.98
N ALA A 126 -20.18 -43.92 15.88
CA ALA A 126 -19.72 -45.28 15.65
C ALA A 126 -20.69 -45.99 14.68
N ASP A 127 -20.14 -46.98 13.99
CA ASP A 127 -20.76 -48.02 13.14
C ASP A 127 -21.20 -47.65 11.71
N SER A 128 -20.42 -48.09 10.72
CA SER A 128 -20.54 -49.47 10.22
C SER A 128 -19.45 -49.83 9.19
N VAL A 129 -19.03 -51.09 9.32
CA VAL A 129 -18.04 -51.89 8.56
C VAL A 129 -18.65 -52.20 7.16
N ASP A 130 -17.96 -52.38 6.03
CA ASP A 130 -17.07 -53.50 5.71
C ASP A 130 -16.57 -53.44 4.23
N SER A 131 -15.36 -53.97 4.02
CA SER A 131 -14.90 -54.81 2.90
C SER A 131 -14.50 -54.31 1.48
N ALA A 132 -13.28 -54.79 1.14
CA ALA A 132 -12.74 -55.30 -0.14
C ALA A 132 -11.80 -54.34 -0.90
N GLU A 133 -10.47 -54.45 -0.72
CA GLU A 133 -9.49 -55.38 -1.35
C GLU A 133 -9.03 -54.99 -2.78
N SER A 134 -7.72 -54.72 -2.85
CA SER A 134 -6.74 -55.18 -3.86
C SER A 134 -6.77 -54.62 -5.28
N ALA A 135 -5.68 -53.93 -5.69
CA ALA A 135 -4.76 -54.42 -6.73
C ALA A 135 -3.58 -53.45 -6.96
N GLU A 136 -2.45 -54.05 -7.34
CA GLU A 136 -1.08 -53.54 -7.42
C GLU A 136 -0.73 -52.76 -8.72
N SER A 137 0.49 -52.18 -8.71
CA SER A 137 1.47 -52.15 -9.83
C SER A 137 1.26 -51.13 -10.95
N ALA A 138 2.25 -50.49 -11.59
CA ALA A 138 3.68 -50.20 -11.38
C ALA A 138 4.14 -49.34 -12.59
N GLY A 139 5.15 -48.47 -12.40
CA GLY A 139 6.08 -48.00 -13.44
C GLY A 139 5.53 -47.01 -14.50
N ASN A 140 6.32 -46.17 -15.16
CA ASN A 140 7.74 -45.85 -15.10
C ASN A 140 7.98 -44.60 -15.98
N SER A 141 9.04 -43.85 -15.65
CA SER A 141 9.94 -43.04 -16.52
C SER A 141 9.41 -41.87 -17.36
N ASP A 142 9.83 -40.67 -16.95
CA ASP A 142 10.88 -39.85 -17.60
C ASP A 142 10.99 -39.85 -19.13
N ILE A 143 10.81 -38.66 -19.74
CA ILE A 143 11.81 -38.06 -20.64
C ILE A 143 11.92 -36.56 -20.34
N ALA A 144 13.17 -36.15 -20.13
CA ALA A 144 13.65 -34.84 -19.73
C ALA A 144 13.96 -33.88 -20.89
N ASN A 145 14.36 -32.67 -20.48
CA ASN A 145 15.24 -31.67 -21.10
C ASN A 145 14.61 -30.60 -22.02
N ALA A 146 15.00 -29.32 -21.95
CA ALA A 146 16.21 -28.73 -21.35
C ALA A 146 16.11 -27.19 -21.16
N THR A 147 16.51 -26.74 -19.96
CA THR A 147 17.47 -25.67 -19.62
C THR A 147 17.50 -24.30 -20.32
N ALA A 148 17.44 -23.25 -19.49
CA ALA A 148 18.48 -22.22 -19.43
C ALA A 148 18.60 -21.68 -17.98
N THR A 149 19.40 -22.36 -17.16
CA THR A 149 19.80 -21.90 -15.82
C THR A 149 21.08 -21.09 -15.97
N SER A 150 21.00 -19.77 -15.78
CA SER A 150 22.20 -18.93 -15.62
C SER A 150 22.58 -18.91 -14.15
N GLY A 151 23.84 -19.26 -13.86
CA GLY A 151 24.37 -19.49 -12.53
C GLY A 151 24.29 -18.26 -11.63
N ARG A 152 23.61 -18.42 -10.49
CA ARG A 152 23.71 -17.53 -9.34
C ARG A 152 24.57 -18.29 -8.31
N THR A 153 25.72 -17.75 -7.95
CA THR A 153 26.52 -18.25 -6.82
C THR A 153 25.62 -18.26 -5.58
N PRO A 154 25.55 -19.34 -4.78
CA PRO A 154 24.69 -19.36 -3.61
C PRO A 154 25.16 -18.30 -2.61
N MET A 155 24.33 -17.27 -2.38
CA MET A 155 24.51 -16.36 -1.25
C MET A 155 24.29 -17.13 0.05
N SER A 156 25.03 -16.76 1.09
CA SER A 156 24.92 -17.43 2.40
C SER A 156 23.52 -17.26 2.97
N ALA A 157 23.06 -18.19 3.83
CA ALA A 157 21.73 -18.10 4.44
C ALA A 157 21.53 -16.84 5.31
N ASP A 158 22.63 -16.16 5.68
CA ASP A 158 22.65 -14.90 6.43
C ASP A 158 22.45 -13.65 5.53
N ASP A 159 22.55 -13.80 4.20
CA ASP A 159 22.43 -12.71 3.23
C ASP A 159 21.04 -12.63 2.55
N GLN A 160 20.09 -13.50 2.93
CA GLN A 160 18.75 -13.50 2.32
C GLN A 160 17.88 -12.36 2.84
N ASP A 161 17.36 -11.57 1.92
CA ASP A 161 16.45 -10.47 2.26
C ASP A 161 14.98 -10.94 2.38
N TYR A 162 14.09 -9.99 2.67
CA TYR A 162 12.66 -10.28 2.79
C TYR A 162 12.04 -10.78 1.47
N ILE A 163 12.47 -10.27 0.32
CA ILE A 163 11.97 -10.67 -0.99
C ILE A 163 12.39 -12.10 -1.32
N ASP A 164 13.60 -12.52 -0.95
CA ASP A 164 14.03 -13.92 -1.10
C ASP A 164 13.09 -14.88 -0.37
N ARG A 165 12.64 -14.51 0.83
CA ARG A 165 11.63 -15.28 1.58
C ARG A 165 10.26 -15.28 0.91
N VAL A 166 9.79 -14.13 0.42
CA VAL A 166 8.50 -14.03 -0.28
C VAL A 166 8.49 -14.85 -1.57
N MET A 167 9.58 -14.83 -2.33
CA MET A 167 9.74 -15.63 -3.53
C MET A 167 9.75 -17.14 -3.21
N THR A 168 10.41 -17.53 -2.12
CA THR A 168 10.40 -18.92 -1.64
C THR A 168 8.99 -19.39 -1.28
N GLN A 169 8.21 -18.54 -0.59
CA GLN A 169 6.83 -18.84 -0.22
C GLN A 169 5.93 -18.96 -1.45
N TRP A 170 6.01 -18.03 -2.40
CA TRP A 170 5.23 -18.11 -3.64
C TRP A 170 5.58 -19.33 -4.48
N SER A 171 6.87 -19.66 -4.60
CA SER A 171 7.30 -20.85 -5.34
C SER A 171 6.80 -22.15 -4.71
N ALA A 172 6.64 -22.18 -3.38
CA ALA A 172 6.07 -23.32 -2.68
C ALA A 172 4.53 -23.40 -2.82
N ALA A 173 3.86 -22.24 -2.83
CA ALA A 173 2.40 -22.16 -2.94
C ALA A 173 1.89 -22.41 -4.36
N GLU A 174 2.58 -21.87 -5.37
CA GLU A 174 2.20 -21.91 -6.78
C GLU A 174 3.43 -22.24 -7.66
N PRO A 175 3.82 -23.52 -7.78
CA PRO A 175 5.07 -23.92 -8.44
C PRO A 175 5.14 -23.58 -9.94
N GLU A 176 4.01 -23.37 -10.60
CA GLU A 176 3.93 -23.00 -12.02
C GLU A 176 4.12 -21.50 -12.27
N LEU A 177 4.07 -20.66 -11.23
CA LEU A 177 4.18 -19.21 -11.35
C LEU A 177 5.64 -18.76 -11.46
N ASP A 178 5.95 -17.94 -12.47
CA ASP A 178 7.24 -17.26 -12.56
C ASP A 178 7.33 -16.09 -11.56
N VAL A 179 7.97 -16.33 -10.42
CA VAL A 179 8.15 -15.33 -9.36
C VAL A 179 9.32 -14.39 -9.58
N ARG A 180 10.16 -14.60 -10.61
CA ARG A 180 11.36 -13.79 -10.87
C ARG A 180 11.10 -12.28 -11.03
N PRO A 181 9.95 -11.78 -11.52
CA PRO A 181 9.67 -10.35 -11.52
C PRO A 181 9.75 -9.69 -10.13
N LEU A 182 9.51 -10.46 -9.05
CA LEU A 182 9.66 -9.97 -7.67
C LEU A 182 11.12 -9.64 -7.32
N ASP A 183 12.10 -10.25 -8.00
CA ASP A 183 13.51 -9.95 -7.77
C ASP A 183 13.78 -8.45 -7.94
N VAL A 184 13.13 -7.84 -8.94
CA VAL A 184 13.29 -6.43 -9.30
C VAL A 184 12.20 -5.59 -8.67
N PHE A 185 10.93 -5.85 -9.01
CA PHE A 185 9.82 -4.98 -8.59
C PHE A 185 9.52 -5.08 -7.10
N GLY A 186 9.71 -6.24 -6.48
CA GLY A 186 9.57 -6.39 -5.04
C GLY A 186 10.62 -5.60 -4.27
N ARG A 187 11.89 -5.66 -4.71
CA ARG A 187 12.98 -4.88 -4.10
C ARG A 187 12.83 -3.39 -4.38
N LEU A 188 12.50 -3.01 -5.61
CA LEU A 188 12.26 -1.61 -5.99
C LEU A 188 11.15 -0.99 -5.15
N HIS A 189 10.02 -1.68 -5.00
CA HIS A 189 8.91 -1.22 -4.17
C HIS A 189 9.30 -1.07 -2.70
N ARG A 190 10.02 -2.04 -2.14
CA ARG A 190 10.48 -1.96 -0.74
C ARG A 190 11.49 -0.86 -0.49
N VAL A 191 12.40 -0.63 -1.44
CA VAL A 191 13.35 0.49 -1.40
C VAL A 191 12.57 1.80 -1.46
N TYR A 192 11.59 1.91 -2.38
CA TYR A 192 10.74 3.09 -2.49
C TYR A 192 9.96 3.39 -1.20
N LEU A 193 9.33 2.38 -0.57
CA LEU A 193 8.61 2.59 0.70
C LEU A 193 9.52 3.11 1.82
N LYS A 194 10.76 2.61 1.90
CA LYS A 194 11.75 3.10 2.87
C LYS A 194 12.21 4.52 2.53
N TYR A 195 12.51 4.78 1.27
CA TYR A 195 12.89 6.09 0.75
C TYR A 195 11.81 7.14 1.04
N SER A 196 10.58 6.87 0.62
CA SER A 196 9.42 7.75 0.81
C SER A 196 9.20 8.08 2.28
N ARG A 197 9.24 7.08 3.17
CA ARG A 197 9.12 7.31 4.62
C ARG A 197 10.18 8.27 5.16
N ILE A 198 11.42 8.14 4.71
CA ILE A 198 12.52 8.99 5.18
C ILE A 198 12.37 10.42 4.62
N MET A 199 12.01 10.54 3.34
CA MET A 199 11.75 11.85 2.73
C MET A 199 10.54 12.57 3.33
N ASP A 200 9.47 11.83 3.65
CA ASP A 200 8.30 12.38 4.35
C ASP A 200 8.68 12.92 5.73
N GLN A 201 9.53 12.20 6.48
CA GLN A 201 10.04 12.67 7.77
C GLN A 201 10.88 13.95 7.60
N THR A 202 11.76 13.99 6.61
CA THR A 202 12.57 15.18 6.30
C THR A 202 11.69 16.38 5.93
N CYS A 203 10.64 16.19 5.12
CA CYS A 203 9.75 17.28 4.73
C CYS A 203 8.86 17.76 5.90
N ALA A 204 8.43 16.83 6.75
CA ALA A 204 7.60 17.13 7.92
C ALA A 204 8.30 18.08 8.92
N GLU A 205 9.63 18.03 9.04
CA GLU A 205 10.41 18.98 9.85
C GLU A 205 10.24 20.45 9.40
N PHE A 206 9.83 20.65 8.15
CA PHE A 206 9.57 21.96 7.54
C PHE A 206 8.08 22.28 7.41
N ASN A 207 7.20 21.45 8.00
CA ASN A 207 5.74 21.55 7.91
C ASN A 207 5.19 21.49 6.48
N ILE A 208 5.83 20.71 5.60
CA ILE A 208 5.34 20.44 4.24
C ILE A 208 5.35 18.94 3.95
N THR A 209 4.61 18.50 2.93
CA THR A 209 4.66 17.11 2.46
C THR A 209 5.75 16.90 1.40
N GLN A 210 6.12 15.64 1.10
CA GLN A 210 7.04 15.34 0.00
C GLN A 210 6.50 15.85 -1.34
N SER A 211 5.20 15.75 -1.58
CA SER A 211 4.62 16.26 -2.83
C SER A 211 4.62 17.80 -2.90
N ASP A 212 4.48 18.50 -1.78
CA ASP A 212 4.64 19.95 -1.73
C ASP A 212 6.10 20.33 -2.04
N PHE A 213 7.08 19.56 -1.54
CA PHE A 213 8.50 19.72 -1.89
C PHE A 213 8.73 19.58 -3.39
N GLU A 214 8.17 18.55 -4.04
CA GLU A 214 8.33 18.35 -5.49
C GLU A 214 7.84 19.55 -6.31
N VAL A 215 6.70 20.15 -5.93
CA VAL A 215 6.17 21.36 -6.57
C VAL A 215 7.12 22.55 -6.38
N LEU A 216 7.59 22.79 -5.16
CA LEU A 216 8.54 23.87 -4.86
C LEU A 216 9.88 23.66 -5.59
N ALA A 217 10.35 22.42 -5.67
CA ALA A 217 11.57 22.05 -6.36
C ALA A 217 11.43 22.23 -7.89
N ALA A 218 10.29 21.85 -8.47
CA ALA A 218 9.98 22.09 -9.88
C ALA A 218 9.93 23.60 -10.19
N LEU A 219 9.20 24.37 -9.40
CA LEU A 219 9.15 25.84 -9.53
C LEU A 219 10.55 26.48 -9.48
N LYS A 220 11.42 25.98 -8.61
CA LYS A 220 12.80 26.47 -8.52
C LYS A 220 13.63 26.12 -9.75
N ARG A 221 13.51 24.89 -10.28
CA ARG A 221 14.28 24.43 -11.46
C ARG A 221 13.84 25.14 -12.74
N SER A 222 12.53 25.29 -12.91
CA SER A 222 11.93 25.71 -14.17
C SER A 222 11.60 27.21 -14.20
N GLY A 223 11.35 27.82 -13.04
CA GLY A 223 10.98 29.22 -12.95
C GLY A 223 12.14 30.18 -13.20
N GLN A 224 13.38 29.84 -12.82
CA GLN A 224 14.51 30.80 -12.79
C GLN A 224 14.13 32.18 -12.19
N GLY A 225 13.24 32.20 -11.20
CA GLY A 225 12.67 33.41 -10.57
C GLY A 225 11.42 34.00 -11.25
N GLY A 226 10.99 33.45 -12.38
CA GLY A 226 9.76 33.77 -13.10
C GLY A 226 8.60 32.81 -12.80
N PRO A 227 7.37 33.19 -13.19
CA PRO A 227 6.21 32.33 -13.06
C PRO A 227 6.21 31.16 -14.05
N VAL A 228 5.69 30.01 -13.60
CA VAL A 228 5.54 28.77 -14.37
C VAL A 228 4.05 28.43 -14.48
N ALA A 229 3.63 27.91 -15.64
CA ALA A 229 2.26 27.46 -15.82
C ALA A 229 1.97 26.23 -14.93
N ALA A 230 0.84 26.21 -14.24
CA ALA A 230 0.45 25.10 -13.38
C ALA A 230 0.39 23.75 -14.12
N ALA A 231 0.02 23.76 -15.42
CA ALA A 231 0.02 22.56 -16.25
C ALA A 231 1.44 22.01 -16.50
N ALA A 232 2.43 22.89 -16.71
CA ALA A 232 3.82 22.48 -16.89
C ALA A 232 4.43 21.91 -15.60
N LEU A 233 4.01 22.42 -14.43
CA LEU A 233 4.45 21.86 -13.15
C LEU A 233 4.02 20.40 -12.96
N ALA A 234 2.88 19.99 -13.52
CA ALA A 234 2.42 18.61 -13.41
C ALA A 234 3.28 17.64 -14.23
N GLU A 235 3.85 18.10 -15.34
CA GLU A 235 4.77 17.31 -16.17
C GLU A 235 6.19 17.26 -15.58
N GLU A 236 6.58 18.31 -14.85
CA GLU A 236 7.94 18.47 -14.32
C GLU A 236 8.12 18.03 -12.86
N ALA A 237 7.04 18.04 -12.08
CA ALA A 237 7.01 17.49 -10.74
C ALA A 237 6.70 15.99 -10.84
N LEU A 238 7.32 15.17 -9.99
CA LEU A 238 7.04 13.73 -9.89
C LEU A 238 5.67 13.47 -9.23
N VAL A 239 4.61 14.15 -9.69
CA VAL A 239 3.32 14.28 -9.03
C VAL A 239 2.19 14.03 -10.02
N SER A 240 1.12 13.37 -9.57
CA SER A 240 -0.09 13.19 -10.36
C SER A 240 -0.75 14.55 -10.69
N THR A 241 -1.19 14.72 -11.94
CA THR A 241 -1.92 15.91 -12.42
C THR A 241 -3.18 16.22 -11.59
N SER A 242 -3.78 15.21 -10.95
CA SER A 242 -4.96 15.35 -10.08
C SER A 242 -4.71 16.14 -8.80
N ASP A 243 -3.47 16.16 -8.29
CA ASP A 243 -3.19 16.62 -6.93
C ASP A 243 -2.75 18.08 -6.89
N ILE A 244 -2.32 18.60 -8.06
CA ILE A 244 -1.78 19.95 -8.26
C ILE A 244 -2.71 21.04 -7.72
N PRO A 245 -4.04 21.08 -7.98
CA PRO A 245 -4.89 22.16 -7.50
C PRO A 245 -4.91 22.28 -5.96
N SER A 246 -4.90 21.13 -5.27
CA SER A 246 -4.92 21.06 -3.80
C SER A 246 -3.57 21.42 -3.19
N GLN A 247 -2.48 20.97 -3.79
CA GLN A 247 -1.11 21.30 -3.39
C GLN A 247 -0.83 22.79 -3.54
N LEU A 248 -1.19 23.35 -4.70
CA LEU A 248 -1.07 24.78 -4.92
C LEU A 248 -1.92 25.57 -3.94
N HIS A 249 -3.00 25.01 -3.36
CA HIS A 249 -3.85 25.74 -2.41
C HIS A 249 -3.15 25.78 -1.06
N ARG A 250 -2.69 24.63 -0.57
CA ARG A 250 -1.91 24.53 0.67
C ARG A 250 -0.64 25.38 0.64
N LEU A 251 0.10 25.35 -0.47
CA LEU A 251 1.33 26.12 -0.63
C LEU A 251 1.06 27.64 -0.67
N GLU A 252 -0.08 28.06 -1.22
CA GLU A 252 -0.50 29.46 -1.23
C GLU A 252 -0.96 29.90 0.17
N ASP A 253 -1.75 29.07 0.86
CA ASP A 253 -2.16 29.31 2.25
C ASP A 253 -0.96 29.38 3.22
N ALA A 254 0.08 28.59 2.95
CA ALA A 254 1.35 28.64 3.66
C ALA A 254 2.23 29.85 3.29
N GLY A 255 1.82 30.66 2.31
CA GLY A 255 2.56 31.83 1.84
C GLY A 255 3.85 31.51 1.08
N LEU A 256 3.99 30.27 0.57
CA LEU A 256 5.20 29.79 -0.10
C LEU A 256 5.16 30.05 -1.62
N ILE A 257 3.97 30.22 -2.19
CA ILE A 257 3.78 30.55 -3.62
C ILE A 257 2.77 31.68 -3.81
N ASP A 258 2.88 32.37 -4.95
CA ASP A 258 1.85 33.27 -5.47
C ASP A 258 1.20 32.66 -6.71
N ARG A 259 -0.14 32.72 -6.80
CA ARG A 259 -0.87 32.44 -8.04
C ARG A 259 -1.17 33.74 -8.80
N ILE A 260 -0.70 33.79 -10.04
CA ILE A 260 -0.93 34.90 -10.97
C ILE A 260 -1.95 34.44 -12.01
N ARG A 261 -3.06 35.17 -12.16
CA ARG A 261 -3.99 34.96 -13.27
C ARG A 261 -3.43 35.64 -14.52
N GLY A 262 -3.24 34.87 -15.59
CA GLY A 262 -2.77 35.41 -16.87
C GLY A 262 -3.68 36.52 -17.41
N PHE A 263 -3.08 37.62 -17.88
CA PHE A 263 -3.82 38.71 -18.52
C PHE A 263 -4.24 38.39 -19.96
N THR A 264 -3.52 37.48 -20.64
CA THR A 264 -3.68 37.15 -22.07
C THR A 264 -4.44 35.86 -22.32
N ASP A 265 -4.27 34.85 -21.48
CA ASP A 265 -5.05 33.61 -21.49
C ASP A 265 -5.66 33.43 -20.10
N ARG A 266 -6.97 33.64 -19.99
CA ARG A 266 -7.71 33.62 -18.71
C ARG A 266 -7.82 32.20 -18.12
N SER A 267 -7.29 31.20 -18.82
CA SER A 267 -7.41 29.77 -18.50
C SER A 267 -6.14 29.19 -17.87
N SER A 268 -4.98 29.83 -18.04
CA SER A 268 -3.70 29.33 -17.49
C SER A 268 -3.35 30.02 -16.17
N VAL A 269 -3.43 29.25 -15.08
CA VAL A 269 -2.93 29.67 -13.76
C VAL A 269 -1.41 29.63 -13.80
N GLN A 270 -0.79 30.76 -13.54
CA GLN A 270 0.65 30.90 -13.41
C GLN A 270 1.02 30.88 -11.92
N VAL A 271 2.12 30.24 -11.58
CA VAL A 271 2.57 30.04 -10.19
C VAL A 271 4.02 30.46 -10.07
N ARG A 272 4.38 31.15 -8.99
CA ARG A 272 5.79 31.45 -8.67
C ARG A 272 6.06 31.24 -7.19
N LEU A 273 7.34 31.09 -6.84
CA LEU A 273 7.78 31.12 -5.45
C LEU A 273 7.65 32.54 -4.88
N THR A 274 7.26 32.64 -3.60
CA THR A 274 7.46 33.85 -2.81
C THR A 274 8.90 33.89 -2.27
N PRO A 275 9.39 35.02 -1.72
CA PRO A 275 10.67 35.04 -1.02
C PRO A 275 10.77 34.01 0.12
N ALA A 276 9.66 33.76 0.82
CA ALA A 276 9.59 32.74 1.86
C ALA A 276 9.68 31.32 1.27
N GLY A 277 8.99 31.08 0.15
CA GLY A 277 9.10 29.84 -0.61
C GLY A 277 10.51 29.56 -1.10
N GLU A 278 11.20 30.57 -1.65
CA GLU A 278 12.59 30.48 -2.08
C GLU A 278 13.54 30.16 -0.92
N GLU A 279 13.39 30.82 0.23
CA GLU A 279 14.21 30.54 1.41
C GLU A 279 14.01 29.10 1.90
N LEU A 280 12.76 28.67 1.99
CA LEU A 280 12.39 27.32 2.45
C LEU A 280 12.98 26.26 1.53
N ILE A 281 12.75 26.34 0.21
CA ILE A 281 13.25 25.33 -0.74
C ILE A 281 14.78 25.34 -0.81
N ASN A 282 15.44 26.49 -0.60
CA ASN A 282 16.90 26.57 -0.54
C ASN A 282 17.48 25.81 0.66
N ARG A 283 16.80 25.86 1.80
CA ARG A 283 17.21 25.13 3.00
C ARG A 283 16.88 23.65 2.88
N LEU A 284 15.64 23.33 2.56
CA LEU A 284 15.15 21.96 2.49
C LEU A 284 15.84 21.15 1.38
N ALA A 285 16.12 21.74 0.21
CA ALA A 285 16.83 21.02 -0.85
C ALA A 285 18.21 20.52 -0.42
N ARG A 286 18.94 21.27 0.43
CA ARG A 286 20.24 20.81 0.93
C ARG A 286 20.07 19.61 1.85
N GLU A 287 19.13 19.69 2.80
CA GLU A 287 18.85 18.57 3.71
C GLU A 287 18.38 17.33 2.93
N HIS A 288 17.45 17.51 1.99
CA HIS A 288 16.95 16.44 1.12
C HIS A 288 18.08 15.70 0.41
N PHE A 289 18.97 16.42 -0.30
CA PHE A 289 20.07 15.77 -1.02
C PHE A 289 21.15 15.19 -0.10
N THR A 290 21.36 15.77 1.09
CA THR A 290 22.23 15.15 2.10
C THR A 290 21.64 13.82 2.57
N ARG A 291 20.34 13.76 2.86
CA ARG A 291 19.66 12.50 3.23
C ARG A 291 19.70 11.48 2.11
N GLU A 292 19.45 11.86 0.86
CA GLU A 292 19.57 10.94 -0.27
C GLU A 292 20.99 10.37 -0.41
N ALA A 293 22.03 11.19 -0.20
CA ALA A 293 23.40 10.73 -0.20
C ALA A 293 23.68 9.71 0.93
N GLU A 294 23.16 9.96 2.14
CA GLU A 294 23.26 9.03 3.28
C GLU A 294 22.59 7.68 2.97
N LEU A 295 21.43 7.68 2.30
CA LEU A 295 20.74 6.44 1.91
C LEU A 295 21.53 5.58 0.93
N LEU A 296 22.46 6.18 0.19
CA LEU A 296 23.31 5.51 -0.78
C LEU A 296 24.65 5.06 -0.20
N GLU A 297 25.00 5.38 1.05
CA GLU A 297 26.30 5.04 1.67
C GLU A 297 26.62 3.55 1.67
N GLY A 298 25.59 2.69 1.67
CA GLY A 298 25.76 1.24 1.55
C GLY A 298 26.17 0.75 0.16
N LEU A 299 26.21 1.61 -0.86
CA LEU A 299 26.56 1.28 -2.23
C LEU A 299 27.88 1.95 -2.63
N SER A 300 28.75 1.20 -3.31
CA SER A 300 29.95 1.76 -3.93
C SER A 300 29.58 2.71 -5.07
N ASP A 301 30.49 3.63 -5.44
CA ASP A 301 30.23 4.55 -6.56
C ASP A 301 29.94 3.82 -7.87
N ASN A 302 30.64 2.70 -8.12
CA ASN A 302 30.38 1.84 -9.28
C ASN A 302 28.97 1.23 -9.22
N ASP A 303 28.53 0.74 -8.07
CA ASP A 303 27.18 0.16 -7.93
C ASP A 303 26.10 1.22 -8.13
N ARG A 304 26.33 2.46 -7.66
CA ARG A 304 25.43 3.60 -7.89
C ARG A 304 25.31 3.93 -9.38
N GLU A 305 26.42 3.96 -10.11
CA GLU A 305 26.44 4.21 -11.56
C GLU A 305 25.71 3.09 -12.33
N VAL A 306 25.99 1.83 -12.00
CA VAL A 306 25.34 0.67 -12.62
C VAL A 306 23.84 0.68 -12.33
N LEU A 307 23.44 0.90 -11.08
CA LEU A 307 22.02 0.96 -10.70
C LEU A 307 21.29 2.08 -11.44
N SER A 308 21.89 3.27 -11.51
CA SER A 308 21.33 4.41 -12.24
C SER A 308 21.12 4.10 -13.73
N ASP A 309 22.10 3.48 -14.40
CA ASP A 309 21.96 3.08 -15.80
C ASP A 309 20.84 2.05 -16.01
N VAL A 310 20.78 1.03 -15.15
CA VAL A 310 19.75 -0.02 -15.22
C VAL A 310 18.36 0.55 -14.98
N LEU A 311 18.18 1.40 -13.98
CA LEU A 311 16.90 2.06 -13.70
C LEU A 311 16.47 2.98 -14.84
N ARG A 312 17.40 3.72 -15.46
CA ARG A 312 17.12 4.54 -16.64
C ARG A 312 16.61 3.70 -17.81
N ARG A 313 17.27 2.57 -18.09
CA ARG A 313 16.86 1.64 -19.15
C ARG A 313 15.51 0.99 -18.84
N LEU A 314 15.28 0.61 -17.58
CA LEU A 314 13.99 0.08 -17.13
C LEU A 314 12.88 1.12 -17.33
N SER A 315 13.08 2.35 -16.88
CA SER A 315 12.13 3.46 -17.06
C SER A 315 11.80 3.68 -18.54
N SER A 316 12.81 3.74 -19.41
CA SER A 316 12.60 3.90 -20.87
C SER A 316 11.83 2.72 -21.48
N SER A 317 11.99 1.50 -20.96
CA SER A 317 11.32 0.31 -21.47
C SER A 317 9.83 0.25 -21.12
N LEU A 318 9.43 0.90 -20.03
CA LEU A 318 8.04 0.95 -19.56
C LEU A 318 7.20 1.98 -20.34
N GLY A 319 7.82 2.74 -21.25
CA GLY A 319 7.20 3.87 -21.94
C GLY A 319 7.09 5.10 -21.03
N THR A 320 6.67 6.23 -21.58
CA THR A 320 6.31 7.40 -20.77
C THR A 320 5.01 7.08 -20.04
N PRO A 321 4.98 7.07 -18.70
CA PRO A 321 3.73 7.38 -18.02
C PRO A 321 3.49 8.90 -18.15
N TRP A 322 2.24 9.31 -17.98
CA TRP A 322 1.71 10.69 -17.97
C TRP A 322 1.51 11.32 -19.36
#